data_AF-A0A6P0RZW7-F1
#
_entry.id   AF-A0A6P0RZW7-F1
#
_cell.length_a   1.000
_cell.length_b   1.000
_cell.length_c   1.000
_cell.angle_alpha   90.00
_cell.angle_beta   90.00
_cell.angle_gamma   90.00
#
_symmetry.space_group_name_H-M   'P 1'
#
loop_
_entity.id
_entity.type
_entity.pdbx_description
1 polymer ?
#
loop_
_entity_poly.entity_id
_entity_poly.type
_entity_poly.pdbx_seq_one_letter_code
_entity_poly.pdbx_strand_id
1 'polypeptide(L)'
;MSILTIGVGVAKGEPEPPQPLTATFDRSAFILVDVPGNLSLAGAAAIELTVLPKKVDEAKPYLVQVYLTKGAQLREDVLSEKTLLGTYGFFPPAKEGKARTFVVPAPSNLAERVTAGEDTISLLVEIVPVNPRTTLNHSSLTVIEAKVVE
;
A
#
# COMPACT_ATOMS: atom_id res chain seq x y z
N MET A 1 3.45 -7.18 27.52
CA MET A 1 2.65 -6.51 26.47
C MET A 1 3.60 -5.60 25.72
N SER A 2 4.09 -6.03 24.56
CA SER A 2 5.05 -5.26 23.77
C SER A 2 4.32 -4.66 22.58
N ILE A 3 4.34 -3.33 22.50
CA ILE A 3 3.83 -2.55 21.37
C ILE A 3 4.95 -2.56 20.32
N LEU A 4 4.74 -3.25 19.19
CA LEU A 4 5.70 -3.29 18.09
C LEU A 4 5.71 -1.90 17.43
N THR A 5 6.82 -1.20 17.60
CA THR A 5 7.11 0.10 16.98
C THR A 5 7.52 -0.12 15.54
N ILE A 6 6.97 0.67 14.62
CA ILE A 6 7.38 0.74 13.21
C ILE A 6 8.87 1.14 13.19
N GLY A 7 9.74 0.19 12.86
CA GLY A 7 11.15 0.42 12.67
C GLY A 7 11.39 1.13 11.35
N VAL A 8 11.42 2.46 11.38
CA VAL A 8 11.97 3.26 10.28
C VAL A 8 13.48 3.02 10.28
N GLY A 9 13.94 2.06 9.46
CA GLY A 9 15.36 1.83 9.22
C GLY A 9 15.98 3.00 8.45
N VAL A 10 16.48 4.01 9.17
CA VAL A 10 17.43 4.98 8.60
C VAL A 10 18.83 4.42 8.83
N ALA A 11 19.33 3.65 7.87
CA ALA A 11 20.75 3.29 7.82
C ALA A 11 21.57 4.56 7.53
N LYS A 12 22.55 4.86 8.38
CA LYS A 12 23.42 6.04 8.30
C LYS A 12 24.44 5.85 7.16
N GLY A 13 24.17 6.43 5.99
CA GLY A 13 25.05 6.43 4.80
C GLY A 13 24.24 6.39 3.48
N GLU A 14 23.74 7.55 3.04
CA GLU A 14 22.63 7.80 2.08
C GLU A 14 22.73 7.19 0.65
N PRO A 15 21.56 6.83 0.06
CA PRO A 15 20.77 7.81 -0.71
C PRO A 15 19.31 7.98 -0.20
N GLU A 16 18.85 9.24 -0.05
CA GLU A 16 17.46 9.66 0.22
C GLU A 16 16.47 9.28 -0.93
N PRO A 17 15.14 9.34 -0.72
CA PRO A 17 14.36 9.28 0.54
C PRO A 17 13.35 8.10 0.52
N PRO A 18 12.71 7.75 1.66
CA PRO A 18 11.50 6.94 1.66
C PRO A 18 10.45 7.57 0.73
N GLN A 19 10.00 6.79 -0.24
CA GLN A 19 9.11 7.18 -1.33
C GLN A 19 7.70 7.56 -0.83
N PRO A 20 6.91 8.32 -1.62
CA PRO A 20 5.71 8.97 -1.14
C PRO A 20 4.70 7.97 -0.58
N LEU A 21 4.39 8.11 0.71
CA LEU A 21 3.26 7.45 1.37
C LEU A 21 1.91 8.00 0.88
N THR A 22 1.89 9.01 0.01
CA THR A 22 0.68 9.69 -0.44
C THR A 22 0.43 9.44 -1.91
N ALA A 23 -0.74 8.86 -2.19
CA ALA A 23 -1.28 8.65 -3.52
C ALA A 23 -2.16 9.83 -3.91
N THR A 24 -2.02 10.27 -5.15
CA THR A 24 -2.89 11.22 -5.86
C THR A 24 -3.35 10.58 -7.16
N PHE A 25 -4.23 11.26 -7.89
CA PHE A 25 -4.77 10.73 -9.15
C PHE A 25 -3.69 10.39 -10.19
N ASP A 26 -2.60 11.16 -10.18
CA ASP A 26 -1.47 11.08 -11.10
C ASP A 26 -0.22 10.44 -10.47
N ARG A 27 -0.28 10.03 -9.20
CA ARG A 27 0.87 9.49 -8.48
C ARG A 27 0.47 8.35 -7.55
N SER A 28 1.10 7.20 -7.72
CA SER A 28 0.98 6.07 -6.81
C SER A 28 1.77 6.31 -5.52
N ALA A 29 1.25 5.82 -4.39
CA ALA A 29 2.05 5.69 -3.17
C ALA A 29 2.84 4.37 -3.22
N PHE A 30 4.12 4.41 -2.86
CA PHE A 30 4.95 3.22 -2.75
C PHE A 30 5.24 2.93 -1.29
N ILE A 31 5.10 1.67 -0.90
CA ILE A 31 5.31 1.21 0.48
C ILE A 31 6.09 -0.10 0.47
N LEU A 32 7.04 -0.21 1.40
CA LEU A 32 7.68 -1.46 1.76
C LEU A 32 6.96 -2.01 2.99
N VAL A 33 6.63 -3.29 2.97
CA VAL A 33 5.96 -3.97 4.07
C VAL A 33 6.84 -5.11 4.52
N ASP A 34 7.20 -5.08 5.81
CA ASP A 34 7.98 -6.14 6.41
C ASP A 34 7.16 -7.44 6.50
N VAL A 35 7.81 -8.54 6.16
CA VAL A 35 7.26 -9.88 6.25
C VAL A 35 7.84 -10.56 7.50
N PRO A 36 7.01 -10.82 8.52
CA PRO A 36 7.47 -11.52 9.71
C PRO A 36 8.10 -12.88 9.36
N GLY A 37 9.36 -13.10 9.74
CA GLY A 37 10.05 -14.38 9.49
C GLY A 37 9.44 -15.58 10.24
N ASN A 38 8.53 -15.32 11.19
CA ASN A 38 7.77 -16.33 11.92
C ASN A 38 6.36 -16.57 11.36
N LEU A 39 6.07 -16.10 10.13
CA LEU A 39 4.80 -16.38 9.48
C LEU A 39 4.59 -17.90 9.34
N SER A 40 3.57 -18.40 10.02
CA SER A 40 3.01 -19.72 9.84
C SER A 40 2.40 -19.84 8.44
N LEU A 41 3.06 -20.60 7.57
CA LEU A 41 2.57 -20.92 6.24
C LEU A 41 1.28 -21.77 6.22
N ALA A 42 0.73 -22.09 7.40
CA ALA A 42 -0.51 -22.84 7.55
C ALA A 42 -1.78 -21.94 7.47
N GLY A 43 -1.64 -20.62 7.65
CA GLY A 43 -2.73 -19.65 7.62
C GLY A 43 -2.86 -18.90 6.28
N ALA A 44 -4.04 -18.33 6.03
CA ALA A 44 -4.24 -17.43 4.89
C ALA A 44 -3.70 -16.04 5.24
N ALA A 45 -2.44 -15.78 4.91
CA ALA A 45 -1.84 -14.47 5.15
C ALA A 45 -2.60 -13.35 4.41
N ALA A 46 -2.70 -12.20 5.05
CA ALA A 46 -3.24 -10.97 4.49
C ALA A 46 -2.37 -9.77 4.85
N ILE A 47 -2.62 -8.63 4.22
CA ILE A 47 -1.98 -7.36 4.51
C ILE A 47 -3.07 -6.42 5.02
N GLU A 48 -2.94 -5.97 6.26
CA GLU A 48 -3.75 -4.87 6.77
C GLU A 48 -3.16 -3.55 6.29
N LEU A 49 -3.90 -2.84 5.44
CA LEU A 49 -3.53 -1.54 4.88
C LEU A 49 -4.42 -0.45 5.48
N THR A 50 -3.84 0.42 6.30
CA THR A 50 -4.53 1.59 6.85
C THR A 50 -4.20 2.84 6.05
N VAL A 51 -5.25 3.46 5.52
CA VAL A 51 -5.15 4.66 4.68
C VAL A 51 -5.92 5.82 5.28
N LEU A 52 -5.48 7.03 5.00
CA LEU A 52 -6.08 8.27 5.46
C LEU A 52 -6.29 9.22 4.27
N PRO A 53 -7.54 9.45 3.87
CA PRO A 53 -7.88 10.53 2.95
C PRO A 53 -7.45 11.88 3.54
N LYS A 54 -6.55 12.58 2.85
CA LYS A 54 -6.04 13.91 3.26
C LYS A 54 -6.77 15.06 2.60
N LYS A 55 -7.25 14.84 1.39
CA LYS A 55 -8.10 15.75 0.64
C LYS A 55 -9.06 14.90 -0.17
N VAL A 56 -10.30 15.34 -0.31
CA VAL A 56 -11.32 14.59 -1.05
C VAL A 56 -12.13 15.54 -1.92
N ASP A 57 -12.25 15.21 -3.20
CA ASP A 57 -13.25 15.85 -4.05
C ASP A 57 -14.64 15.37 -3.61
N GLU A 58 -15.36 16.24 -2.90
CA GLU A 58 -16.73 15.94 -2.45
C GLU A 58 -17.61 15.52 -3.63
N ALA A 59 -18.48 14.53 -3.40
CA ALA A 59 -19.34 13.90 -4.41
C ALA A 59 -18.64 13.04 -5.49
N LYS A 60 -17.29 12.93 -5.51
CA LYS A 60 -16.59 12.04 -6.43
C LYS A 60 -16.10 10.77 -5.73
N PRO A 61 -16.74 9.62 -5.94
CA PRO A 61 -16.25 8.36 -5.39
C PRO A 61 -14.98 7.92 -6.14
N TYR A 62 -14.05 7.33 -5.39
CA TYR A 62 -12.84 6.74 -5.93
C TYR A 62 -12.58 5.37 -5.32
N LEU A 63 -11.80 4.58 -6.05
CA LEU A 63 -11.30 3.28 -5.66
C LEU A 63 -9.85 3.43 -5.22
N VAL A 64 -9.44 2.61 -4.27
CA VAL A 64 -8.05 2.38 -3.90
C VAL A 64 -7.65 1.04 -4.49
N GLN A 65 -6.68 1.03 -5.39
CA GLN A 65 -6.12 -0.18 -5.97
C GLN A 65 -4.76 -0.45 -5.34
N VAL A 66 -4.54 -1.70 -4.93
CA VAL A 66 -3.31 -2.13 -4.27
C VAL A 66 -2.64 -3.16 -5.16
N TYR A 67 -1.39 -2.92 -5.50
CA TYR A 67 -0.58 -3.77 -6.36
C TYR A 67 0.66 -4.26 -5.64
N LEU A 68 1.07 -5.49 -5.94
CA LEU A 68 2.42 -5.97 -5.72
C LEU A 68 3.32 -5.48 -6.86
N THR A 69 4.53 -5.04 -6.54
CA THR A 69 5.55 -4.70 -7.54
C THR A 69 6.87 -5.41 -7.23
N LYS A 70 7.71 -5.58 -8.25
CA LYS A 70 9.05 -6.16 -8.09
C LYS A 70 10.08 -5.05 -7.86
N GLY A 71 10.84 -5.19 -6.79
CA GLY A 71 11.97 -4.30 -6.49
C GLY A 71 11.63 -3.20 -5.48
N ALA A 72 12.68 -2.73 -4.79
CA ALA A 72 12.59 -1.72 -3.73
C ALA A 72 12.66 -0.27 -4.25
N GLN A 73 12.64 -0.06 -5.58
CA GLN A 73 12.84 1.26 -6.20
C GLN A 73 11.70 1.60 -7.17
N LEU A 74 11.04 2.75 -6.97
CA LEU A 74 10.24 3.41 -7.99
C LEU A 74 11.17 3.90 -9.10
N ARG A 75 11.45 3.04 -10.08
CA ARG A 75 11.91 3.47 -11.40
C ARG A 75 10.74 3.35 -12.37
N GLU A 76 10.66 4.21 -13.38
CA GLU A 76 9.52 4.24 -14.32
C GLU A 76 9.31 2.90 -15.05
N ASP A 77 10.37 2.11 -15.23
CA ASP A 77 10.34 0.74 -15.77
C ASP A 77 9.68 -0.27 -14.82
N VAL A 78 9.73 -0.06 -13.51
CA VAL A 78 9.12 -0.93 -12.48
C VAL A 78 7.58 -0.86 -12.47
N LEU A 79 6.99 0.22 -13.01
CA LEU A 79 5.54 0.33 -13.16
C LEU A 79 4.95 -0.67 -14.18
N SER A 80 5.80 -1.28 -15.02
CA SER A 80 5.36 -2.23 -16.06
C SER A 80 5.10 -3.65 -15.52
N GLU A 81 5.68 -4.02 -14.38
CA GLU A 81 5.47 -5.32 -13.72
C GLU A 81 4.77 -5.16 -12.36
N LYS A 82 3.45 -4.88 -12.41
CA LYS A 82 2.61 -4.82 -11.22
C LYS A 82 1.47 -5.86 -11.26
N THR A 83 1.19 -6.49 -10.12
CA THR A 83 0.11 -7.47 -9.96
C THR A 83 -0.95 -6.90 -9.02
N LEU A 84 -2.19 -6.78 -9.49
CA LEU A 84 -3.29 -6.29 -8.66
C LEU A 84 -3.59 -7.30 -7.54
N LEU A 85 -3.52 -6.85 -6.29
CA LEU A 85 -3.89 -7.65 -5.11
C LEU A 85 -5.34 -7.39 -4.69
N GLY A 86 -5.81 -6.15 -4.82
CA GLY A 86 -7.17 -5.79 -4.39
C GLY A 86 -7.62 -4.42 -4.85
N THR A 87 -8.93 -4.21 -4.85
CA THR A 87 -9.59 -2.93 -5.14
C THR A 87 -10.62 -2.64 -4.06
N TYR A 88 -10.54 -1.45 -3.46
CA TYR A 88 -11.36 -1.04 -2.31
C TYR A 88 -12.08 0.27 -2.58
N GLY A 89 -13.38 0.32 -2.31
CA GLY A 89 -14.18 1.51 -2.56
C GLY A 89 -14.41 2.38 -1.32
N PHE A 90 -14.38 3.69 -1.51
CA PHE A 90 -14.99 4.64 -0.59
C PHE A 90 -16.41 5.00 -1.06
N PHE A 91 -17.40 4.31 -0.49
CA PHE A 91 -18.82 4.55 -0.72
C PHE A 91 -19.57 4.60 0.63
N PRO A 92 -20.22 5.71 1.04
CA PRO A 92 -20.23 7.07 0.47
C PRO A 92 -18.81 7.68 0.32
N PRO A 93 -18.62 8.79 -0.43
CA PRO A 93 -17.29 9.34 -0.70
C PRO A 93 -16.47 9.51 0.57
N ALA A 94 -15.15 9.33 0.43
CA ALA A 94 -14.23 9.36 1.55
C ALA A 94 -14.41 10.62 2.39
N LYS A 95 -14.36 10.50 3.71
CA LYS A 95 -14.34 11.66 4.60
C LYS A 95 -12.89 12.00 4.89
N GLU A 96 -12.51 13.24 4.63
CA GLU A 96 -11.19 13.76 4.99
C GLU A 96 -10.91 13.52 6.48
N GLY A 97 -9.68 13.12 6.80
CA GLY A 97 -9.25 12.90 8.18
C GLY A 97 -9.74 11.60 8.82
N LYS A 98 -10.56 10.78 8.15
CA LYS A 98 -11.00 9.49 8.67
C LYS A 98 -10.19 8.33 8.09
N ALA A 99 -9.31 7.77 8.92
CA ALA A 99 -8.56 6.59 8.54
C ALA A 99 -9.49 5.39 8.31
N ARG A 100 -9.10 4.50 7.40
CA ARG A 100 -9.80 3.27 7.09
C ARG A 100 -8.78 2.16 6.86
N THR A 101 -9.08 0.99 7.40
CA THR A 101 -8.26 -0.21 7.22
C THR A 101 -8.91 -1.14 6.21
N PHE A 102 -8.11 -1.68 5.31
CA PHE A 102 -8.48 -2.68 4.33
C PHE A 102 -7.68 -3.96 4.57
N VAL A 103 -8.32 -5.11 4.39
CA VAL A 103 -7.64 -6.41 4.38
C VAL A 103 -7.37 -6.76 2.93
N VAL A 104 -6.09 -6.75 2.56
CA VAL A 104 -5.57 -7.07 1.23
C VAL A 104 -5.07 -8.50 1.21
N PRO A 105 -5.46 -9.35 0.25
CA PRO A 105 -4.88 -10.68 0.13
C PRO A 105 -3.35 -10.57 0.03
N ALA A 106 -2.64 -11.41 0.79
CA ALA A 106 -1.21 -11.55 0.58
C ALA A 106 -0.93 -12.08 -0.84
N PRO A 107 0.24 -11.76 -1.42
CA PRO A 107 0.60 -12.33 -2.70
C PRO A 107 0.74 -13.86 -2.59
N SER A 108 0.30 -14.59 -3.62
CA SER A 108 0.29 -16.05 -3.61
C SER A 108 1.67 -16.68 -3.43
N ASN A 109 2.73 -15.96 -3.80
CA ASN A 109 4.12 -16.37 -3.63
C ASN A 109 4.77 -15.88 -2.33
N LEU A 110 4.00 -15.36 -1.36
CA LEU A 110 4.55 -14.89 -0.09
C LEU A 110 5.34 -15.99 0.64
N ALA A 111 4.82 -17.22 0.64
CA ALA A 111 5.47 -18.37 1.26
C ALA A 111 6.87 -18.64 0.66
N GLU A 112 6.96 -18.64 -0.68
CA GLU A 112 8.21 -18.85 -1.40
C GLU A 112 9.23 -17.74 -1.07
N ARG A 113 8.77 -16.48 -1.04
CA ARG A 113 9.58 -15.31 -0.68
C ARG A 113 10.14 -15.40 0.73
N VAL A 114 9.32 -15.79 1.71
CA VAL A 114 9.77 -16.01 3.10
C VAL A 114 10.83 -17.10 3.14
N THR A 115 10.64 -18.22 2.45
CA THR A 115 11.65 -19.29 2.39
C THR A 115 12.93 -18.90 1.67
N ALA A 116 12.84 -17.96 0.72
CA ALA A 116 14.00 -17.37 0.04
C ALA A 116 14.73 -16.32 0.89
N GLY A 117 14.22 -16.00 2.08
CA GLY A 117 14.80 -15.00 2.97
C GLY A 117 14.46 -13.56 2.59
N GLU A 118 13.43 -13.34 1.75
CA GLU A 118 12.89 -12.00 1.53
C GLU A 118 12.10 -11.56 2.77
N ASP A 119 12.55 -10.48 3.38
CA ASP A 119 11.98 -9.90 4.60
C ASP A 119 11.03 -8.74 4.31
N THR A 120 10.88 -8.34 3.05
CA THR A 120 10.09 -7.19 2.62
C THR A 120 9.34 -7.44 1.32
N ILE A 121 8.13 -6.89 1.21
CA ILE A 121 7.38 -6.81 -0.05
C ILE A 121 7.12 -5.35 -0.43
N SER A 122 7.17 -5.08 -1.73
CA SER A 122 6.89 -3.75 -2.28
C SER A 122 5.46 -3.67 -2.78
N LEU A 123 4.70 -2.70 -2.30
CA LEU A 123 3.35 -2.40 -2.78
C LEU A 123 3.24 -1.02 -3.40
N LEU A 124 2.35 -0.92 -4.38
CA LEU A 124 1.88 0.33 -4.95
C LEU A 124 0.41 0.52 -4.63
N VAL A 125 0.05 1.72 -4.16
CA VAL A 125 -1.32 2.11 -3.87
C VAL A 125 -1.72 3.25 -4.79
N GLU A 126 -2.80 3.06 -5.54
CA GLU A 126 -3.30 4.02 -6.53
C GLU A 126 -4.72 4.45 -6.17
N ILE A 127 -5.05 5.71 -6.44
CA ILE A 127 -6.44 6.18 -6.40
C ILE A 127 -6.98 6.28 -7.81
N VAL A 128 -8.14 5.66 -8.05
CA VAL A 128 -8.76 5.59 -9.38
C VAL A 128 -10.19 6.11 -9.31
N PRO A 129 -10.60 7.05 -10.16
CA PRO A 129 -11.98 7.51 -10.18
C PRO A 129 -12.90 6.37 -10.59
N VAL A 130 -14.05 6.24 -9.91
CA VAL A 130 -15.07 5.25 -10.30
C VAL A 130 -15.62 5.56 -11.69
N ASN A 131 -15.76 6.84 -12.03
CA ASN A 131 -16.12 7.28 -13.38
C ASN A 131 -14.86 7.72 -14.14
N PRO A 132 -14.43 7.01 -15.19
CA PRO A 132 -13.21 7.34 -15.93
C PRO A 132 -13.28 8.68 -16.68
N ARG A 133 -14.48 9.27 -16.83
CA ARG A 133 -14.66 10.61 -17.41
C ARG A 133 -14.44 11.73 -16.39
N THR A 134 -14.24 11.41 -15.12
CA THR A 134 -14.03 12.37 -14.04
C THR A 134 -12.58 12.35 -13.58
N THR A 135 -12.08 13.51 -13.16
CA THR A 135 -10.76 13.63 -12.56
C THR A 135 -10.86 13.91 -11.06
N LEU A 136 -9.87 13.42 -10.32
CA LEU A 136 -9.73 13.58 -8.87
C LEU A 136 -8.64 14.62 -8.56
N ASN A 137 -8.81 15.84 -9.09
CA ASN A 137 -7.78 16.89 -9.08
C ASN A 137 -7.30 17.27 -7.66
N HIS A 138 -8.14 17.05 -6.65
CA HIS A 138 -7.81 17.43 -5.28
C HIS A 138 -7.76 16.23 -4.35
N SER A 139 -8.15 15.04 -4.78
CA SER A 139 -8.18 13.87 -3.90
C SER A 139 -6.77 13.35 -3.65
N SER A 140 -6.45 13.10 -2.39
CA SER A 140 -5.19 12.50 -1.98
C SER A 140 -5.40 11.60 -0.78
N LEU A 141 -4.58 10.55 -0.72
CA LEU A 141 -4.69 9.49 0.27
C LEU A 141 -3.31 9.12 0.78
N THR A 142 -3.10 9.18 2.09
CA THR A 142 -1.86 8.76 2.71
C THR A 142 -2.00 7.33 3.26
N VAL A 143 -1.09 6.44 2.92
CA VAL A 143 -0.91 5.17 3.62
C VAL A 143 -0.23 5.46 4.95
N ILE A 144 -0.91 5.14 6.05
CA ILE A 144 -0.38 5.33 7.41
C ILE A 144 0.34 4.08 7.89
N GLU A 145 -0.22 2.92 7.57
CA GLU A 145 0.27 1.64 8.06
C GLU A 145 0.00 0.56 7.01
N ALA A 146 0.94 -0.37 6.90
CA ALA A 146 0.78 -1.61 6.16
C ALA A 146 1.53 -2.71 6.90
N LYS A 147 0.89 -3.84 7.18
CA LYS A 147 1.51 -4.99 7.85
C LYS A 147 0.91 -6.31 7.40
N VAL A 148 1.73 -7.36 7.38
CA VAL A 148 1.25 -8.72 7.15
C VAL A 148 0.60 -9.25 8.42
N VAL A 149 -0.56 -9.92 8.28
CA VAL A 149 -1.34 -10.56 9.35
C VAL A 149 -1.73 -11.99 8.94
N GLU A 150 -2.07 -12.82 9.94
CA GLU A 150 -2.52 -14.23 9.79
C GLU A 150 -3.94 -14.43 10.33
#